data_AF-A0A970K1S4-F1
#
_entry.id   AF-A0A970K1S4-F1
#
_cell.length_a   1.000
_cell.length_b   1.000
_cell.length_c   1.000
_cell.angle_alpha   90.00
_cell.angle_beta   90.00
_cell.angle_gamma   90.00
#
_symmetry.space_group_name_H-M   'P 1'
#
loop_
_entity.id
_entity.type
_entity.pdbx_description
1 polymer ?
#
loop_
_entity_poly.entity_id
_entity_poly.type
_entity_poly.pdbx_seq_one_letter_code
_entity_poly.pdbx_strand_id
1 'polypeptide(L)'
;MEQSYCPQCQSELNPYDRRDRKCRDGNGDQKVLVIRRLRCCNQDCRRIHAELPEYLVPYKRYAVEVIAAVLTGTAVIAPNEEATRRRWRTWYKQIRDHLLGVATSVNRILQETARVLLASPSIRAPYSIPLLTDFSLAELVRLAVNTGNWITTRSAIVTGPLSLYNQAQTQKK
;
A
#
# COMPACT_ATOMS: atom_id res chain seq x y z
N MET A 1 -13.67 16.14 2.55
CA MET A 1 -13.06 15.29 1.50
C MET A 1 -11.68 14.93 1.97
N GLU A 2 -11.30 13.65 1.95
CA GLU A 2 -9.97 13.20 2.35
C GLU A 2 -8.92 13.85 1.43
N GLN A 3 -8.00 14.64 1.99
CA GLN A 3 -6.98 15.35 1.23
C GLN A 3 -5.84 14.37 0.94
N SER A 4 -5.47 14.24 -0.34
CA SER A 4 -4.41 13.34 -0.79
C SER A 4 -3.24 14.14 -1.35
N TYR A 5 -2.02 13.69 -1.07
CA TYR A 5 -0.79 14.35 -1.49
C TYR A 5 -0.03 13.49 -2.50
N CYS A 6 0.67 14.15 -3.42
CA CYS A 6 1.46 13.48 -4.44
C CYS A 6 2.64 12.77 -3.77
N PRO A 7 2.79 11.43 -3.91
CA PRO A 7 3.90 10.69 -3.32
C PRO A 7 5.28 11.02 -3.94
N GLN A 8 5.37 12.01 -4.82
CA GLN A 8 6.62 12.38 -5.50
C GLN A 8 7.08 13.80 -5.17
N CYS A 9 6.16 14.75 -5.06
CA CYS A 9 6.48 16.14 -4.75
C CYS A 9 5.70 16.70 -3.56
N GLN A 10 4.89 15.87 -2.91
CA GLN A 10 4.05 16.22 -1.75
C GLN A 10 3.02 17.34 -1.98
N SER A 11 2.88 17.83 -3.21
CA SER A 11 1.83 18.80 -3.55
C SER A 11 0.46 18.14 -3.61
N GLU A 12 -0.58 18.95 -3.44
CA GLU A 12 -1.97 18.49 -3.45
C GLU A 12 -2.35 17.78 -4.75
N LEU A 13 -3.33 16.88 -4.62
CA LEU A 13 -3.91 16.13 -5.71
C LEU A 13 -5.36 16.54 -5.92
N ASN A 14 -5.69 17.00 -7.12
CA ASN A 14 -7.05 17.33 -7.51
C ASN A 14 -7.73 16.16 -8.24
N PRO A 15 -9.04 15.97 -8.07
CA PRO A 15 -9.81 15.03 -8.90
C PRO A 15 -9.57 15.31 -10.39
N TYR A 16 -9.25 14.26 -11.15
CA TYR A 16 -9.04 14.35 -12.59
C TYR A 16 -10.14 13.63 -13.35
N ASP A 17 -10.24 12.31 -13.19
CA ASP A 17 -11.30 11.51 -13.78
C ASP A 17 -11.46 10.17 -13.04
N ARG A 18 -12.23 9.25 -13.63
CA ARG A 18 -12.45 7.89 -13.14
C ARG A 18 -12.15 6.89 -14.24
N ARG A 19 -11.75 5.68 -13.85
CA ARG A 19 -11.47 4.59 -14.77
C ARG A 19 -11.90 3.25 -14.19
N ASP A 20 -12.51 2.44 -15.03
CA ASP A 20 -12.83 1.05 -14.68
C ASP A 20 -11.57 0.19 -14.58
N ARG A 21 -11.52 -0.59 -13.51
CA ARG A 21 -10.48 -1.58 -13.26
C ARG A 21 -11.11 -2.92 -12.90
N LYS A 22 -10.81 -3.93 -13.70
CA LYS A 22 -11.17 -5.33 -13.41
C LYS A 22 -10.24 -5.89 -12.33
N CYS A 23 -10.82 -6.56 -11.34
CA CYS A 23 -10.15 -7.33 -10.31
C CYS A 23 -10.77 -8.73 -10.24
N ARG A 24 -9.98 -9.74 -9.90
CA ARG A 24 -10.43 -11.09 -9.60
C ARG A 24 -10.14 -11.45 -8.14
N ASP A 25 -11.07 -12.11 -7.48
CA ASP A 25 -10.88 -12.63 -6.13
C ASP A 25 -10.41 -14.10 -6.14
N GLY A 26 -10.37 -14.71 -4.95
CA GLY A 26 -9.90 -16.09 -4.76
C GLY A 26 -10.74 -17.15 -5.47
N ASN A 27 -12.02 -16.86 -5.75
CA ASN A 27 -12.91 -17.76 -6.47
C ASN A 27 -12.74 -17.65 -7.99
N GLY A 28 -11.96 -16.66 -8.45
CA GLY A 28 -11.84 -16.32 -9.87
C GLY A 28 -12.93 -15.37 -10.35
N ASP A 29 -13.85 -14.95 -9.48
CA ASP A 29 -14.93 -14.03 -9.81
C ASP A 29 -14.38 -12.66 -10.15
N GLN A 30 -14.89 -12.09 -11.26
CA GLN A 30 -14.45 -10.79 -11.73
C GLN A 30 -15.36 -9.68 -11.20
N LYS A 31 -14.75 -8.69 -10.55
CA LYS A 31 -15.40 -7.45 -10.12
C LYS A 31 -14.83 -6.27 -10.90
N VAL A 32 -15.66 -5.29 -11.24
CA VAL A 32 -15.24 -4.04 -11.87
C VAL A 32 -15.30 -2.94 -10.82
N LEU A 33 -14.18 -2.27 -10.60
CA LEU A 33 -14.02 -1.17 -9.65
C LEU A 33 -13.90 0.13 -10.41
N VAL A 34 -14.61 1.16 -9.97
CA VAL A 34 -14.48 2.52 -10.50
C VAL A 34 -13.38 3.24 -9.72
N ILE A 35 -12.17 3.26 -10.29
CA ILE A 35 -11.00 3.86 -9.67
C ILE A 35 -10.96 5.36 -9.95
N ARG A 36 -10.90 6.18 -8.91
CA ARG A 36 -10.64 7.61 -9.03
C ARG A 36 -9.19 7.83 -9.44
N ARG A 37 -8.96 8.78 -10.33
CA ARG A 37 -7.62 9.27 -10.67
C ARG A 37 -7.51 10.73 -10.28
N LEU A 38 -6.40 11.06 -9.66
CA LEU A 38 -6.09 12.40 -9.20
C LEU A 38 -4.88 12.92 -9.96
N ARG A 39 -4.83 14.22 -10.24
CA ARG A 39 -3.70 14.89 -10.89
C ARG A 39 -3.01 15.81 -9.90
N CYS A 40 -1.68 15.75 -9.88
CA CYS A 40 -0.88 16.66 -9.07
C CYS A 40 -1.02 18.11 -9.55
N CYS A 41 -1.26 19.02 -8.61
CA CYS A 41 -1.41 20.45 -8.84
C CYS A 41 -0.08 21.15 -9.16
N ASN A 42 1.05 20.54 -8.81
CA ASN A 42 2.37 21.07 -9.15
C ASN A 42 2.61 20.98 -10.67
N GLN A 43 2.91 22.12 -11.28
CA GLN A 43 3.10 22.27 -12.73
C GLN A 43 4.31 21.49 -13.27
N ASP A 44 5.35 21.33 -12.45
CA ASP A 44 6.54 20.55 -12.81
C ASP A 44 6.31 19.04 -12.68
N CYS A 45 5.35 18.64 -11.84
CA CYS A 45 5.03 17.23 -11.62
C CYS A 45 3.93 16.73 -12.56
N ARG A 46 2.72 17.30 -12.46
CA ARG A 46 1.48 16.95 -13.21
C ARG A 46 1.16 15.44 -13.34
N ARG A 47 1.76 14.59 -12.51
CA ARG A 47 1.55 13.14 -12.55
C ARG A 47 0.11 12.81 -12.17
N ILE A 48 -0.40 11.75 -12.79
CA ILE A 48 -1.73 11.21 -12.52
C ILE A 48 -1.55 9.97 -11.63
N HIS A 49 -2.26 9.96 -10.51
CA HIS A 49 -2.24 8.89 -9.51
C HIS A 49 -3.59 8.19 -9.49
N ALA A 50 -3.57 6.86 -9.60
CA ALA A 50 -4.77 6.05 -9.39
C ALA A 50 -4.95 5.78 -7.89
N GLU A 51 -6.13 6.07 -7.36
CA GLU A 51 -6.52 5.84 -5.97
C GLU A 51 -7.00 4.39 -5.83
N LEU A 52 -6.09 3.48 -5.51
CA LEU A 52 -6.33 2.04 -5.44
C LEU A 52 -6.74 1.61 -4.04
N PRO A 53 -7.75 0.75 -3.88
CA PRO A 53 -8.01 0.09 -2.60
C PRO A 53 -6.80 -0.74 -2.11
N GLU A 54 -6.65 -0.89 -0.79
CA GLU A 54 -5.56 -1.66 -0.16
C GLU A 54 -5.48 -3.12 -0.57
N TYR A 55 -6.60 -3.72 -0.97
CA TYR A 55 -6.62 -5.09 -1.46
C TYR A 55 -6.11 -5.22 -2.90
N LEU A 56 -5.66 -4.15 -3.56
CA LEU A 56 -5.09 -4.19 -4.91
C LEU A 56 -3.61 -3.85 -4.92
N VAL A 57 -2.82 -4.71 -5.57
CA VAL A 57 -1.45 -4.38 -5.98
C VAL A 57 -1.49 -3.58 -7.29
N PRO A 58 -0.70 -2.50 -7.45
CA PRO A 58 -0.58 -1.80 -8.74
C PRO A 58 -0.31 -2.76 -9.90
N TYR A 59 -1.02 -2.58 -11.01
CA TYR A 59 -0.93 -3.38 -12.25
C TYR A 59 -1.29 -4.86 -12.15
N LYS A 60 -1.64 -5.37 -10.96
CA LYS A 60 -2.15 -6.74 -10.82
C LYS A 60 -3.66 -6.76 -11.00
N ARG A 61 -4.15 -7.85 -11.58
CA ARG A 61 -5.58 -8.07 -11.88
C ARG A 61 -6.29 -8.92 -10.82
N TYR A 62 -5.56 -9.37 -9.81
CA TYR A 62 -6.09 -10.16 -8.71
C TYR A 62 -5.94 -9.39 -7.41
N ALA A 63 -6.83 -9.67 -6.47
CA ALA A 63 -6.72 -9.16 -5.11
C ALA A 63 -5.39 -9.62 -4.49
N VAL A 64 -4.83 -8.79 -3.61
CA VAL A 64 -3.54 -9.01 -2.96
C VAL A 64 -3.53 -10.29 -2.14
N GLU A 65 -4.66 -10.66 -1.54
CA GLU A 65 -4.85 -11.92 -0.81
C GLU A 65 -4.60 -13.15 -1.70
N VAL A 66 -5.07 -13.12 -2.95
CA VAL A 66 -4.88 -14.20 -3.91
C VAL A 66 -3.42 -14.31 -4.32
N ILE A 67 -2.78 -13.16 -4.52
CA ILE A 67 -1.35 -13.10 -4.82
C ILE A 67 -0.56 -13.67 -3.64
N ALA A 68 -0.87 -13.24 -2.40
CA ALA A 68 -0.25 -13.74 -1.19
C ALA A 68 -0.44 -15.26 -1.01
N ALA A 69 -1.63 -15.78 -1.30
CA ALA A 69 -1.91 -17.21 -1.27
C ALA A 69 -1.05 -17.99 -2.29
N VAL A 70 -0.85 -17.45 -3.49
CA VAL A 70 0.04 -18.06 -4.50
C VAL A 70 1.50 -18.07 -4.03
N LEU A 71 1.94 -16.97 -3.40
CA LEU A 71 3.32 -16.83 -2.89
C LEU A 71 3.59 -17.77 -1.70
N THR A 72 2.59 -18.02 -0.87
CA THR A 72 2.66 -18.93 0.29
C THR A 72 2.33 -20.38 -0.06
N GLY A 73 1.91 -20.66 -1.29
CA GLY A 73 1.54 -22.02 -1.74
C GLY A 73 0.16 -22.48 -1.26
N THR A 74 -0.66 -21.59 -0.70
CA THR A 74 -2.00 -21.89 -0.18
C THR A 74 -3.12 -21.65 -1.19
N ALA A 75 -2.82 -21.09 -2.37
CA ALA A 75 -3.83 -20.84 -3.41
C ALA A 75 -4.37 -22.13 -4.03
N VAL A 76 -5.65 -22.40 -3.78
CA VAL A 76 -6.37 -23.57 -4.30
C VAL A 76 -7.08 -23.27 -5.62
N ILE A 77 -7.94 -22.24 -5.66
CA ILE A 77 -8.93 -22.04 -6.75
C ILE A 77 -8.42 -21.14 -7.88
N ALA A 78 -7.82 -19.99 -7.58
CA ALA A 78 -7.38 -19.04 -8.60
C ALA A 78 -6.01 -18.43 -8.28
N PRO A 79 -5.20 -18.05 -9.29
CA PRO A 79 -5.35 -18.40 -10.71
C PRO A 79 -5.06 -19.89 -10.95
N ASN A 80 -5.75 -20.52 -11.91
CA ASN A 80 -5.48 -21.92 -12.30
C ASN A 80 -4.23 -22.05 -13.16
N GLU A 81 -3.87 -21.02 -13.91
CA GLU A 81 -2.74 -21.10 -14.83
C GLU A 81 -1.41 -21.01 -14.07
N GLU A 82 -0.64 -22.10 -14.05
CA GLU A 82 0.67 -22.15 -13.38
C GLU A 82 1.66 -21.11 -13.95
N ALA A 83 1.55 -20.79 -15.25
CA ALA A 83 2.34 -19.70 -15.84
C ALA A 83 2.07 -18.34 -15.15
N THR A 84 0.82 -18.06 -14.76
CA THR A 84 0.47 -16.86 -13.99
C THR A 84 1.08 -16.92 -12.59
N ARG A 85 0.97 -18.07 -11.91
CA ARG A 85 1.57 -18.28 -10.58
C ARG A 85 3.08 -18.07 -10.60
N ARG A 86 3.79 -18.67 -11.57
CA ARG A 86 5.24 -18.49 -11.77
C ARG A 86 5.64 -17.04 -11.99
N ARG A 87 4.93 -16.31 -12.87
CA ARG A 87 5.20 -14.87 -13.10
C ARG A 87 5.08 -14.06 -11.82
N TRP A 88 4.13 -14.38 -10.93
CA TRP A 88 3.99 -13.68 -9.65
C TRP A 88 5.09 -14.01 -8.67
N ARG A 89 5.49 -15.29 -8.56
CA ARG A 89 6.64 -15.68 -7.74
C ARG A 89 7.92 -14.98 -8.20
N THR A 90 8.18 -14.95 -9.50
CA THR A 90 9.33 -14.21 -10.07
C THR A 90 9.26 -12.72 -9.78
N TRP A 91 8.11 -12.09 -10.02
CA TRP A 91 7.89 -10.68 -9.70
C TRP A 91 8.13 -10.38 -8.22
N TYR A 92 7.62 -11.22 -7.32
CA TYR A 92 7.79 -11.02 -5.89
C TYR A 92 9.27 -11.15 -5.48
N LYS A 93 9.99 -12.14 -6.01
CA LYS A 93 11.44 -12.28 -5.78
C LYS A 93 12.22 -11.03 -6.20
N GLN A 94 11.81 -10.36 -7.27
CA GLN A 94 12.48 -9.15 -7.77
C GLN A 94 12.21 -7.90 -6.91
N ILE A 95 11.04 -7.81 -6.26
CA ILE A 95 10.62 -6.60 -5.53
C ILE A 95 10.72 -6.73 -4.01
N ARG A 96 10.75 -7.95 -3.47
CA ARG A 96 10.67 -8.24 -2.03
C ARG A 96 11.66 -7.41 -1.22
N ASP A 97 12.94 -7.49 -1.56
CA ASP A 97 14.01 -6.86 -0.76
C ASP A 97 13.88 -5.34 -0.77
N HIS A 98 13.44 -4.77 -1.90
CA HIS A 98 13.14 -3.35 -2.00
C HIS A 98 11.99 -2.95 -1.08
N LEU A 99 10.87 -3.70 -1.07
CA LEU A 99 9.74 -3.40 -0.17
C LEU A 99 10.14 -3.48 1.30
N LEU A 100 10.91 -4.51 1.67
CA LEU A 100 11.42 -4.67 3.04
C LEU A 100 12.40 -3.56 3.41
N GLY A 101 13.23 -3.11 2.46
CA GLY A 101 14.13 -1.97 2.64
C GLY A 101 13.38 -0.67 2.90
N VAL A 102 12.31 -0.40 2.14
CA VAL A 102 11.43 0.77 2.37
C VAL A 102 10.81 0.69 3.77
N ALA A 103 10.24 -0.46 4.13
CA ALA A 103 9.66 -0.68 5.45
C ALA A 103 10.65 -0.43 6.59
N THR A 104 11.86 -0.96 6.45
CA THR A 104 12.95 -0.78 7.41
C THR A 104 13.35 0.69 7.53
N SER A 105 13.44 1.41 6.41
CA SER A 105 13.80 2.84 6.39
C SER A 105 12.74 3.70 7.08
N VAL A 106 11.46 3.46 6.78
CA VAL A 106 10.35 4.16 7.44
C VAL A 106 10.34 3.87 8.95
N ASN A 107 10.50 2.61 9.35
CA ASN A 107 10.60 2.24 10.77
C ASN A 107 11.72 2.98 11.50
N ARG A 108 12.89 3.12 10.87
CA ARG A 108 14.02 3.87 11.45
C ARG A 108 13.67 5.34 11.67
N ILE A 109 13.04 5.98 10.69
CA ILE A 109 12.59 7.37 10.81
C ILE A 109 11.57 7.50 11.94
N LEU A 110 10.59 6.60 12.03
CA LEU A 110 9.59 6.60 13.08
C LEU A 110 10.22 6.41 14.48
N GLN A 111 11.17 5.49 14.62
CA GLN A 111 11.91 5.28 15.87
C GLN A 111 12.71 6.51 16.28
N GLU A 112 13.40 7.15 15.33
CA GLU A 112 14.18 8.35 15.62
C GLU A 112 13.27 9.52 16.03
N THR A 113 12.16 9.70 15.31
CA THR A 113 11.14 10.69 15.66
C THR A 113 10.57 10.42 17.05
N ALA A 114 10.28 9.16 17.38
CA ALA A 114 9.81 8.77 18.71
C ALA A 114 10.83 9.11 19.80
N ARG A 115 12.11 8.81 19.57
CA ARG A 115 13.20 9.14 20.51
C ARG A 115 13.28 10.64 20.77
N VAL A 116 13.27 11.47 19.73
CA VAL A 116 13.35 12.94 19.86
C VAL A 116 12.14 13.48 20.62
N LEU A 117 10.93 13.02 20.29
CA LEU A 117 9.71 13.47 20.96
C LEU A 117 9.67 13.05 22.44
N LEU A 118 10.06 11.81 22.77
CA LEU A 118 10.10 11.30 24.15
C LEU A 118 11.20 11.94 24.99
N ALA A 119 12.31 12.37 24.37
CA ALA A 119 13.39 13.07 25.05
C ALA A 119 13.05 14.55 25.34
N SER A 120 11.98 15.08 24.77
CA SER A 120 11.55 16.46 24.98
C SER A 120 10.74 16.59 26.29
N PRO A 121 11.21 17.38 27.28
CA PRO A 121 10.49 17.57 28.55
C PRO A 121 9.12 18.25 28.37
N SER A 122 8.93 18.94 27.24
CA SER A 122 7.76 19.76 26.93
C SER A 122 6.70 19.02 26.11
N ILE A 123 7.04 17.87 25.50
CA ILE A 123 6.16 17.13 24.61
C ILE A 123 5.73 15.84 25.31
N ARG A 124 4.54 15.85 25.90
CA ARG A 124 3.87 14.61 26.29
C ARG A 124 3.31 13.98 25.01
N ALA A 125 4.03 13.05 24.40
CA ALA A 125 3.53 12.31 23.25
C ALA A 125 2.27 11.53 23.68
N PRO A 126 1.06 11.88 23.20
CA PRO A 126 -0.17 11.24 23.66
C PRO A 126 -0.36 9.82 23.08
N TYR A 127 0.51 9.40 22.16
CA TYR A 127 0.41 8.15 21.42
C TYR A 127 1.78 7.49 21.30
N SER A 128 1.83 6.19 21.57
CA SER A 128 2.99 5.36 21.26
C SER A 128 3.17 5.30 19.75
N ILE A 129 4.35 5.60 19.23
CA ILE A 129 4.66 5.36 17.81
C ILE A 129 4.87 3.85 17.65
N PRO A 130 3.97 3.11 16.99
CA PRO A 130 4.08 1.66 16.90
C PRO A 130 5.26 1.31 15.99
N LEU A 131 6.08 0.36 16.42
CA LEU A 131 7.03 -0.29 15.52
C LEU A 131 6.22 -1.14 14.54
N LEU A 132 6.41 -0.92 13.24
CA LEU A 132 5.74 -1.76 12.24
C LEU A 132 6.50 -3.09 12.14
N THR A 133 5.96 -4.14 12.75
CA THR A 133 6.46 -5.52 12.64
C THR A 133 5.45 -6.37 11.86
N ASP A 134 5.93 -7.44 11.20
CA ASP A 134 5.10 -8.42 10.50
C ASP A 134 4.14 -7.85 9.44
N PHE A 135 4.71 -7.27 8.38
CA PHE A 135 3.93 -6.74 7.28
C PHE A 135 3.35 -7.82 6.38
N SER A 136 2.05 -7.72 6.12
CA SER A 136 1.42 -8.36 4.97
C SER A 136 1.94 -7.75 3.66
N LEU A 137 1.76 -8.50 2.55
CA LEU A 137 2.07 -7.99 1.21
C LEU A 137 1.32 -6.68 0.89
N ALA A 138 0.07 -6.55 1.35
CA ALA A 138 -0.74 -5.35 1.13
C ALA A 138 -0.12 -4.13 1.78
N GLU A 139 0.37 -4.26 3.01
CA GLU A 139 0.99 -3.16 3.75
C GLU A 139 2.34 -2.78 3.17
N LEU A 140 3.18 -3.75 2.80
CA LEU A 140 4.45 -3.49 2.12
C LEU A 140 4.23 -2.72 0.81
N VAL A 141 3.24 -3.14 0.02
CA VAL A 141 2.87 -2.47 -1.23
C VAL A 141 2.37 -1.05 -0.96
N ARG A 142 1.43 -0.88 -0.02
CA ARG A 142 0.89 0.43 0.32
C ARG A 142 1.99 1.38 0.80
N LEU A 143 2.88 0.90 1.66
CA LEU A 143 3.97 1.70 2.19
C LEU A 143 4.91 2.16 1.06
N ALA A 144 5.34 1.25 0.19
CA ALA A 144 6.18 1.60 -0.95
C ALA A 144 5.50 2.56 -1.93
N VAL A 145 4.21 2.36 -2.20
CA VAL A 145 3.44 3.23 -3.12
C VAL A 145 3.26 4.63 -2.55
N ASN A 146 2.78 4.73 -1.30
CA ASN A 146 2.44 6.02 -0.70
C ASN A 146 3.68 6.84 -0.31
N THR A 147 4.82 6.20 -0.11
CA THR A 147 6.11 6.89 0.09
C THR A 147 6.84 7.25 -1.21
N GLY A 148 6.26 6.91 -2.38
CA GLY A 148 6.88 7.21 -3.67
C GLY A 148 8.01 6.27 -4.08
N ASN A 149 8.25 5.20 -3.32
CA ASN A 149 9.29 4.22 -3.55
C ASN A 149 8.80 3.03 -4.39
N TRP A 150 7.75 3.16 -5.20
CA TRP A 150 7.28 2.07 -6.06
C TRP A 150 8.09 1.98 -7.35
N ILE A 151 8.74 0.85 -7.60
CA ILE A 151 9.78 0.68 -8.64
C ILE A 151 9.30 0.60 -10.11
N THR A 152 8.01 0.81 -10.40
CA THR A 152 7.50 0.75 -11.78
C THR A 152 7.16 2.13 -12.33
N THR A 153 7.29 2.31 -13.65
CA THR A 153 7.18 3.57 -14.41
C THR A 153 5.85 4.34 -14.31
N ARG A 154 4.84 3.80 -13.62
CA ARG A 154 3.53 4.45 -13.49
C ARG A 154 3.15 4.58 -12.01
N SER A 155 2.69 5.76 -11.62
CA SER A 155 2.38 6.12 -10.22
C SER A 155 0.99 5.64 -9.79
N ALA A 156 0.89 5.16 -8.55
CA ALA A 156 -0.35 4.78 -7.89
C ALA A 156 -0.38 5.40 -6.48
N ILE A 157 -1.54 5.39 -5.84
CA ILE A 157 -1.74 5.63 -4.40
C ILE A 157 -2.60 4.48 -3.89
N VAL A 158 -2.29 3.92 -2.74
CA VAL A 158 -3.08 2.83 -2.14
C VAL A 158 -3.76 3.33 -0.88
N THR A 159 -5.10 3.29 -0.85
CA THR A 159 -5.95 3.78 0.23
C THR A 159 -6.29 2.68 1.23
N GLY A 160 -6.35 3.03 2.51
CA GLY A 160 -6.72 2.15 3.62
C GLY A 160 -5.87 2.47 4.87
N PRO A 161 -6.29 2.05 6.06
CA PRO A 161 -5.55 2.31 7.30
C PRO A 161 -4.24 1.51 7.33
N LEU A 162 -3.09 2.17 7.56
CA LEU A 162 -1.92 1.47 8.11
C LEU A 162 -2.39 0.72 9.37
N SER A 163 -2.07 -0.57 9.53
CA SER A 163 -2.43 -1.36 10.72
C SER A 163 -1.69 -0.90 11.98
N LEU A 164 -1.44 0.40 12.11
CA LEU A 164 -1.03 1.07 13.33
C LEU A 164 -2.14 1.09 14.40
N TYR A 165 -3.32 0.56 14.09
CA TYR A 165 -4.39 0.34 15.05
C TYR A 165 -4.50 -1.14 15.39
N ASN A 166 -3.74 -1.56 16.40
CA ASN A 166 -4.15 -2.69 17.21
C ASN A 166 -5.53 -2.38 17.80
N GLN A 167 -6.39 -3.39 17.73
CA GLN A 167 -7.75 -3.41 18.23
C GLN A 167 -7.76 -3.08 19.73
N ALA A 168 -7.95 -1.80 20.06
CA ALA A 168 -8.58 -1.41 21.30
C ALA A 168 -10.09 -1.41 21.09
N GLN A 169 -10.70 -2.59 20.97
CA GLN A 169 -12.06 -2.76 21.44
C GLN A 169 -12.00 -3.51 22.76
N THR A 170 -11.92 -2.67 23.79
CA THR A 170 -12.38 -2.92 25.14
C THR A 170 -13.66 -3.72 25.15
N GLN A 171 -13.64 -4.75 26.00
CA GLN A 171 -14.80 -5.42 26.57
C GLN A 171 -15.99 -4.47 26.73
N LYS A 172 -17.14 -4.85 26.18
CA LYS A 172 -18.45 -4.39 26.67
C LYS A 172 -19.45 -5.55 26.67
N LYS A 173 -19.76 -5.93 27.91
CA LYS A 173 -20.85 -6.77 28.44
C LYS A 173 -20.77 -8.26 28.21
#